data_AF-A0A1V6CPX9-F1
#
_entry.id   AF-A0A1V6CPX9-F1
#
_cell.length_a   1.000
_cell.length_b   1.000
_cell.length_c   1.000
_cell.angle_alpha   90.00
_cell.angle_beta   90.00
_cell.angle_gamma   90.00
#
_symmetry.space_group_name_H-M   'P 1'
#
loop_
_entity.id
_entity.type
_entity.pdbx_description
1 polymer ?
#
loop_
_entity_poly.entity_id
_entity_poly.type
_entity_poly.pdbx_seq_one_letter_code
_entity_poly.pdbx_strand_id
1 'polypeptide(L)'
;MTRKSKGTSQIDNPQPKGGRPPGTANGQYETTEKILPRCIACGCTAVSPIAGRKAVVFDHCGMHEGQPYTSIRRQHSRCTHCGQVQIVTTYTFDPAKWTEGKNPQR
;
A
#
# COMPACT_ATOMS: atom_id res chain seq x y z
N MET A 1 -32.97 -14.62 -58.15
CA MET A 1 -33.88 -13.71 -57.42
C MET A 1 -33.61 -13.84 -55.92
N THR A 2 -33.64 -12.69 -55.26
CA THR A 2 -33.20 -12.27 -53.93
C THR A 2 -33.79 -13.04 -52.73
N ARG A 3 -33.00 -13.32 -51.67
CA ARG A 3 -33.15 -12.76 -50.30
C ARG A 3 -32.61 -13.64 -49.14
N LYS A 4 -31.96 -12.92 -48.22
CA LYS A 4 -32.00 -13.02 -46.75
C LYS A 4 -31.05 -13.98 -46.01
N SER A 5 -30.03 -13.33 -45.45
CA SER A 5 -29.39 -13.61 -44.17
C SER A 5 -30.36 -13.69 -42.98
N LYS A 6 -30.02 -14.53 -41.99
CA LYS A 6 -30.03 -14.30 -40.52
C LYS A 6 -30.12 -15.63 -39.77
N GLY A 7 -29.37 -15.74 -38.66
CA GLY A 7 -29.81 -16.57 -37.53
C GLY A 7 -28.75 -17.47 -36.88
N THR A 8 -27.68 -16.88 -36.35
CA THR A 8 -26.91 -17.55 -35.28
C THR A 8 -27.69 -17.40 -33.99
N SER A 9 -28.38 -18.45 -33.53
CA SER A 9 -29.09 -18.45 -32.25
C SER A 9 -28.39 -19.37 -31.25
N GLN A 10 -27.67 -18.69 -30.35
CA GLN A 10 -27.73 -18.84 -28.90
C GLN A 10 -27.55 -20.24 -28.31
N ILE A 11 -26.32 -20.48 -27.86
CA ILE A 11 -25.98 -21.48 -26.85
C ILE A 11 -26.42 -20.90 -25.50
N ASP A 12 -27.35 -21.60 -24.86
CA ASP A 12 -27.81 -21.35 -23.51
C ASP A 12 -26.65 -21.55 -22.52
N ASN A 13 -26.18 -20.47 -21.90
CA ASN A 13 -25.41 -20.56 -20.66
C ASN A 13 -25.61 -19.26 -19.87
N PRO A 14 -26.45 -19.24 -18.82
CA PRO A 14 -26.54 -18.09 -17.95
C PRO A 14 -25.22 -17.99 -17.17
N GLN A 15 -24.29 -17.14 -17.63
CA GLN A 15 -23.15 -16.71 -16.82
C GLN A 15 -23.70 -16.06 -15.54
N PRO A 16 -23.47 -16.63 -14.34
CA PRO A 16 -23.76 -15.91 -13.12
C PRO A 16 -22.85 -14.67 -13.08
N LYS A 17 -23.49 -13.51 -12.93
CA LYS A 17 -22.82 -12.21 -12.76
C LYS A 17 -21.72 -12.38 -11.72
N GLY A 18 -20.45 -12.25 -12.15
CA GLY A 18 -19.26 -12.38 -11.33
C GLY A 18 -19.20 -11.29 -10.25
N GLY A 19 -19.92 -11.49 -9.16
CA GLY A 19 -19.69 -10.83 -7.89
C GLY A 19 -18.64 -11.61 -7.11
N ARG A 20 -17.75 -10.90 -6.40
CA ARG A 20 -16.76 -11.50 -5.50
C ARG A 20 -17.50 -12.40 -4.49
N PRO A 21 -17.11 -13.67 -4.32
CA PRO A 21 -17.75 -14.56 -3.35
C PRO A 21 -17.70 -13.94 -1.94
N PRO A 22 -18.81 -13.98 -1.19
CA PRO A 22 -18.85 -13.46 0.17
C PRO A 22 -17.99 -14.38 1.05
N GLY A 23 -16.89 -13.85 1.60
CA GLY A 23 -16.15 -14.57 2.64
C GLY A 23 -14.63 -14.54 2.58
N THR A 24 -13.98 -13.96 1.56
CA THR A 24 -12.56 -13.63 1.73
C THR A 24 -12.45 -12.40 2.64
N ALA A 25 -12.28 -12.65 3.94
CA ALA A 25 -11.78 -11.65 4.88
C ALA A 25 -10.53 -11.01 4.25
N ASN A 26 -10.44 -9.68 4.27
CA ASN A 26 -9.23 -9.00 3.88
C ASN A 26 -8.11 -9.53 4.78
N GLY A 27 -7.08 -10.14 4.19
CA GLY A 27 -5.95 -10.66 4.95
C GLY A 27 -5.38 -9.53 5.81
N GLN A 28 -5.10 -9.83 7.08
CA GLN A 28 -4.36 -8.89 7.92
C GLN A 28 -2.93 -8.85 7.38
N TYR A 29 -2.57 -7.74 6.74
CA TYR A 29 -1.23 -7.54 6.20
C TYR A 29 -0.27 -7.30 7.37
N GLU A 30 0.64 -8.25 7.61
CA GLU A 30 1.66 -8.21 8.67
C GLU A 30 2.71 -7.11 8.49
N THR A 31 2.73 -6.40 7.36
CA THR A 31 3.76 -5.40 7.09
C THR A 31 3.22 -4.28 6.24
N THR A 32 3.05 -3.10 6.86
CA THR A 32 2.73 -1.87 6.14
C THR A 32 3.88 -1.52 5.20
N GLU A 33 3.50 -1.26 3.96
CA GLU A 33 4.34 -1.01 2.81
C GLU A 33 5.53 -0.07 3.12
N LYS A 34 6.76 -0.52 2.82
CA LYS A 34 7.93 0.37 2.79
C LYS A 34 7.84 1.19 1.51
N ILE A 35 7.05 2.25 1.53
CA ILE A 35 7.02 3.22 0.43
C ILE A 35 8.42 3.83 0.34
N LEU A 36 9.20 3.42 -0.66
CA LEU A 36 10.48 4.04 -0.97
C LEU A 36 10.17 5.32 -1.75
N PRO A 37 10.33 6.52 -1.14
CA PRO A 37 10.03 7.74 -1.85
C PRO A 37 10.96 7.88 -3.05
N ARG A 38 10.37 8.17 -4.22
CA ARG A 38 11.15 8.60 -5.38
C ARG A 38 11.92 9.85 -5.01
N CYS A 39 13.19 9.90 -5.38
CA CYS A 39 13.99 11.09 -5.21
C CYS A 39 13.35 12.28 -5.95
N ILE A 40 13.04 13.35 -5.23
CA ILE A 40 12.38 14.55 -5.80
C ILE A 40 13.21 15.16 -6.94
N ALA A 41 14.54 15.06 -6.87
CA ALA A 41 15.43 15.66 -7.86
C ALA A 41 15.57 14.86 -9.16
N CYS A 42 15.64 13.52 -9.09
CA CYS A 42 15.94 12.68 -10.26
C CYS A 42 14.94 11.55 -10.53
N GLY A 43 13.91 11.40 -9.69
CA GLY A 43 12.88 10.35 -9.81
C GLY A 43 13.32 8.94 -9.43
N CYS A 44 14.63 8.71 -9.22
CA CYS A 44 15.16 7.40 -8.86
C CYS A 44 14.66 6.93 -7.49
N THR A 45 14.42 5.63 -7.32
CA THR A 45 14.01 4.99 -6.06
C THR A 45 15.18 4.41 -5.26
N ALA A 46 16.38 4.37 -5.85
CA ALA A 46 17.56 3.85 -5.20
C ALA A 46 18.08 4.84 -4.16
N VAL A 47 17.99 4.42 -2.89
CA VAL A 47 18.34 5.23 -1.72
C VAL A 47 19.22 4.42 -0.78
N SER A 48 20.12 5.11 -0.08
CA SER A 48 20.96 4.51 0.96
C SER A 48 20.89 5.35 2.23
N PRO A 49 20.84 4.72 3.41
CA PRO A 49 20.87 5.45 4.67
C PRO A 49 22.19 6.22 4.82
N ILE A 50 22.11 7.39 5.46
CA ILE A 50 23.30 8.22 5.71
C ILE A 50 24.01 7.69 6.97
N ALA A 51 25.30 7.37 6.85
CA ALA A 51 26.12 6.91 7.97
C ALA A 51 26.10 7.92 9.13
N GLY A 52 26.04 7.41 10.36
CA GLY A 52 25.98 8.23 11.57
C GLY A 52 24.60 8.83 11.90
N ARG A 53 23.65 8.85 10.95
CA ARG A 53 22.27 9.29 11.23
C ARG A 53 21.37 8.11 11.57
N LYS A 54 20.99 8.01 12.84
CA LYS A 54 20.02 7.00 13.30
C LYS A 54 18.61 7.34 12.81
N ALA A 55 17.82 6.31 12.54
CA ALA A 55 16.40 6.48 12.30
C ALA A 55 15.70 6.87 13.63
N VAL A 56 14.71 7.74 13.54
CA VAL A 56 13.87 8.12 14.67
C VAL A 56 12.56 7.33 14.56
N VAL A 57 12.17 6.68 15.65
CA VAL A 57 10.91 5.91 15.74
C VAL A 57 9.95 6.68 16.63
N PHE A 58 8.72 6.86 16.15
CA PHE A 58 7.62 7.46 16.88
C PHE A 58 6.58 6.36 17.12
N ASP A 59 6.36 5.98 18.37
CA ASP A 59 5.25 5.10 18.75
C ASP A 59 3.96 5.93 18.74
N HIS A 60 3.29 5.97 17.60
CA HIS A 60 2.06 6.71 17.38
C HIS A 60 1.08 5.82 16.62
N CYS A 61 -0.15 5.73 17.11
CA CYS A 61 -1.22 4.98 16.48
C CYS A 61 -2.05 5.92 15.59
N GLY A 62 -2.35 5.48 14.37
CA GLY A 62 -3.17 6.25 13.45
C GLY A 62 -3.50 5.50 12.17
N MET A 63 -4.04 6.23 11.20
CA MET A 63 -4.36 5.72 9.86
C MET A 63 -3.52 6.45 8.82
N HIS A 64 -2.91 5.72 7.89
CA HIS A 64 -2.20 6.26 6.73
C HIS A 64 -2.70 5.54 5.48
N GLU A 65 -3.21 6.29 4.50
CA GLU A 65 -3.76 5.73 3.25
C GLU A 65 -4.82 4.63 3.47
N GLY A 66 -5.62 4.76 4.54
CA GLY A 66 -6.64 3.77 4.91
C GLY A 66 -6.10 2.54 5.64
N GLN A 67 -4.79 2.44 5.89
CA GLN A 67 -4.18 1.37 6.66
C GLN A 67 -3.81 1.84 8.09
N PRO A 68 -4.06 1.02 9.12
CA PRO A 68 -3.63 1.33 10.47
C PRO A 68 -2.12 1.21 10.62
N TYR A 69 -1.52 2.05 11.46
CA TYR A 69 -0.14 1.93 11.89
C TYR A 69 -0.04 2.20 13.40
N THR A 70 0.96 1.60 14.05
CA THR A 70 1.27 1.80 15.48
C THR A 70 2.61 2.46 15.72
N SER A 71 3.45 2.54 14.69
CA SER A 71 4.70 3.30 14.74
C SER A 71 5.09 3.88 13.39
N ILE A 72 5.83 4.98 13.45
CA ILE A 72 6.40 5.67 12.28
C ILE A 72 7.92 5.71 12.46
N ARG A 73 8.66 5.16 11.52
CA ARG A 73 10.13 5.24 11.46
C ARG A 73 10.57 6.23 10.39
N ARG A 74 11.22 7.31 10.78
CA ARG A 74 11.80 8.32 9.87
C ARG A 74 13.31 8.16 9.78
N GLN A 75 13.84 8.02 8.57
CA GLN A 75 15.26 7.81 8.32
C GLN A 75 15.79 8.74 7.23
N HIS A 76 16.82 9.52 7.56
CA HIS A 76 17.59 10.25 6.56
C HIS A 76 18.33 9.29 5.63
N SER A 77 18.05 9.41 4.34
CA SER A 77 18.66 8.63 3.28
C SER A 77 19.13 9.56 2.17
N ARG A 78 20.18 9.17 1.45
CA ARG A 78 20.65 9.83 0.23
C ARG A 78 20.21 9.03 -0.99
N CYS A 79 19.83 9.72 -2.06
CA CYS A 79 19.68 9.08 -3.36
C CYS A 79 21.06 8.60 -3.83
N THR A 80 21.15 7.35 -4.30
CA THR A 80 22.42 6.80 -4.80
C THR A 80 22.82 7.38 -6.16
N HIS A 81 21.86 7.95 -6.90
CA HIS A 81 22.10 8.49 -8.24
C HIS A 81 22.54 9.96 -8.22
N CYS A 82 21.81 10.83 -7.53
CA CYS A 82 22.09 12.28 -7.55
C CYS A 82 22.57 12.83 -6.21
N GLY A 83 22.67 12.01 -5.16
CA GLY A 83 23.13 12.43 -3.83
C GLY A 83 22.11 13.21 -3.00
N GLN A 84 20.95 13.58 -3.54
CA GLN A 84 19.91 14.32 -2.83
C GLN A 84 19.53 13.63 -1.52
N VAL A 85 19.52 14.38 -0.42
CA VAL A 85 19.09 13.90 0.90
C VAL A 85 17.57 13.98 1.01
N GLN A 86 16.95 12.91 1.51
CA GLN A 86 15.52 12.81 1.75
C GLN A 86 15.22 12.02 3.02
N ILE A 87 14.01 12.17 3.53
CA ILE A 87 13.51 11.43 4.70
C ILE A 87 12.62 10.30 4.21
N VAL A 88 13.07 9.07 4.41
CA VAL A 88 12.27 7.87 4.18
C VAL A 88 11.41 7.65 5.42
N THR A 89 10.09 7.64 5.24
CA THR A 89 9.13 7.35 6.30
C THR A 89 8.60 5.93 6.09
N THR A 90 8.67 5.11 7.13
CA THR A 90 8.14 3.75 7.13
C THR A 90 7.09 3.65 8.21
N TYR A 91 5.90 3.22 7.84
CA TYR A 91 4.82 2.93 8.77
C TYR A 91 4.92 1.46 9.16
N THR A 92 4.65 1.13 10.42
CA THR A 92 4.63 -0.26 10.87
C THR A 92 3.43 -0.47 11.74
N PHE A 93 2.72 -1.55 11.48
CA PHE A 93 1.58 -2.00 12.25
C PHE A 93 2.00 -3.16 13.15
N ASP A 94 1.62 -3.06 14.42
CA ASP A 94 1.82 -4.09 15.42
C ASP A 94 0.46 -4.31 16.12
N PRO A 95 -0.21 -5.45 15.90
CA PRO A 95 -1.54 -5.69 16.45
C PRO A 95 -1.54 -5.71 17.98
N ALA A 96 -0.42 -6.06 18.64
CA ALA A 96 -0.34 -6.04 20.10
C ALA A 96 -0.34 -4.62 20.66
N LYS A 97 0.20 -3.65 19.91
CA LYS A 97 0.16 -2.22 20.25
C LYS A 97 -1.18 -1.58 19.86
N TRP A 98 -1.93 -2.21 18.97
CA TRP A 98 -3.25 -1.78 18.52
C TRP A 98 -4.34 -2.30 19.45
N THR A 99 -4.38 -1.79 20.68
CA THR A 99 -5.46 -2.11 21.62
C THR A 99 -6.61 -1.11 21.50
N GLU A 100 -7.84 -1.63 21.50
CA GLU A 100 -9.10 -0.88 21.49
C GLU A 100 -9.16 0.07 22.70
N GLY A 101 -8.77 1.33 22.50
CA GLY A 101 -8.71 2.33 23.58
C GLY A 101 -7.69 3.44 23.35
N LYS A 102 -6.74 3.23 22.43
CA LYS A 102 -5.82 4.28 21.92
C LYS A 102 -6.09 4.63 20.46
N ASN A 103 -7.31 4.43 19.98
CA ASN A 103 -7.71 4.96 18.69
C ASN A 103 -7.99 6.46 18.85
N PRO A 104 -7.21 7.37 18.26
CA PRO A 104 -7.45 8.82 18.37
C PRO A 104 -8.74 9.28 17.67
N GLN A 105 -9.53 8.37 17.08
CA GLN A 105 -10.79 8.65 16.40
C GLN A 105 -12.06 8.30 17.20
N ARG A 106 -11.96 7.97 18.50
CA ARG A 106 -13.15 7.75 19.35
C ARG A 106 -13.28 8.80 20.44
#